data_AF-A0A6G1J6A4-F1
#
_entry.id   AF-A0A6G1J6A4-F1
#
_cell.length_a   1.000
_cell.length_b   1.000
_cell.length_c   1.000
_cell.angle_alpha   90.00
_cell.angle_beta   90.00
_cell.angle_gamma   90.00
#
_symmetry.space_group_name_H-M   'P 1'
#
loop_
_entity.id
_entity.type
_entity.pdbx_description
1 polymer ?
#
loop_
_entity_poly.entity_id
_entity_poly.type
_entity_poly.pdbx_seq_one_letter_code
_entity_poly.pdbx_strand_id
1 'polypeptide(L)'
;MAEQSPDYKRLFLEEQRRREAAEQAQKEEQRRREEEQRRREAVEQAQDRAEEKTRKTTLPEFLDACHNYLHSGLTVQTDATLSTRGDPANATNKLRPENLVLWEDFLAQQAAIWDVLMASDFASERHFTLLHTLEESGEAILRKMMSSELDLHLFQRSTVDDPVTSIIERLYDQRTLRRTFGLKGSVQFENHANTLSPETELEEGIGSMTVSGAPRRRSPRLQARTQDNSQDRPESTAAPRARTARSSRPRADQFCVYNTSIQHRETCIAAYITEYKPPHKLPLGCIYEGLEDMVLDEVVRCRETDTPRDRFRRLIAAVITQAFSYMVKLGVEYGCVCTGEAFVFLRVPDDPRTVHYFLSVPKGDVGGATG
;
A
#
# COMPACT_ATOMS: atom_id res chain seq x y z
N MET A 1 3.75 100.92 29.09
CA MET A 1 3.40 99.51 28.85
C MET A 1 4.70 98.73 28.93
N ALA A 2 4.96 98.07 30.06
CA ALA A 2 6.19 97.30 30.26
C ALA A 2 5.92 95.85 29.83
N GLU A 3 6.52 95.42 28.73
CA GLU A 3 6.51 94.03 28.30
C GLU A 3 7.25 93.18 29.35
N GLN A 4 6.53 92.25 29.98
CA GLN A 4 7.13 91.29 30.90
C GLN A 4 8.09 90.37 30.12
N SER A 5 9.36 90.34 30.53
CA SER A 5 10.38 89.46 29.96
C SER A 5 9.96 87.99 30.13
N PRO A 6 10.01 87.15 29.07
CA PRO A 6 9.57 85.75 29.16
C PRO A 6 10.38 84.95 30.19
N ASP A 7 9.73 84.08 30.96
CA ASP A 7 10.39 83.12 31.84
C ASP A 7 11.00 81.98 31.00
N TYR A 8 12.23 82.20 30.54
CA TYR A 8 13.00 81.27 29.72
C TYR A 8 13.19 79.88 30.36
N LYS A 9 13.21 79.78 31.69
CA LYS A 9 13.38 78.50 32.39
C LYS A 9 12.12 77.64 32.29
N ARG A 10 10.95 78.27 32.41
CA ARG A 10 9.66 77.60 32.20
C ARG A 10 9.47 77.17 30.75
N LEU A 11 9.82 78.03 29.79
CA LEU A 11 9.78 77.71 28.35
C LEU A 11 10.69 76.51 28.00
N PHE A 12 11.89 76.44 28.56
CA PHE A 12 12.82 75.33 28.33
C PHE A 12 12.28 73.97 28.84
N LEU A 13 11.71 73.94 30.06
CA LEU A 13 11.14 72.73 30.64
C LEU A 13 9.86 72.27 29.94
N GLU A 14 9.11 73.20 29.35
CA GLU A 14 7.93 72.90 28.54
C GLU A 14 8.31 72.33 27.18
N GLU A 15 9.37 72.87 26.56
CA GLU A 15 9.92 72.37 25.30
C GLU A 15 10.56 70.98 25.48
N GLN A 16 11.28 70.74 26.57
CA GLN A 16 11.83 69.43 26.92
C GLN A 16 10.73 68.37 27.09
N ARG A 17 9.66 68.69 27.85
CA ARG A 17 8.50 67.78 27.98
C ARG A 17 7.81 67.52 26.65
N ARG A 18 7.77 68.53 25.77
CA ARG A 18 7.20 68.37 24.41
C ARG A 18 8.05 67.45 23.54
N ARG A 19 9.38 67.50 23.67
CA ARG A 19 10.30 66.59 22.97
C ARG A 19 10.19 65.16 23.47
N GLU A 20 10.19 64.96 24.79
CA GLU A 20 10.02 63.64 25.40
C GLU A 20 8.67 63.02 25.03
N ALA A 21 7.58 63.81 25.07
CA ALA A 21 6.26 63.35 24.62
C ALA A 21 6.24 63.02 23.12
N ALA A 22 6.93 63.80 22.29
CA ALA A 22 7.04 63.52 20.85
C ALA A 22 7.85 62.26 20.55
N GLU A 23 8.97 62.03 21.25
CA GLU A 23 9.74 60.78 21.14
C GLU A 23 8.95 59.57 21.62
N GLN A 24 8.21 59.71 22.72
CA GLN A 24 7.34 58.64 23.23
C GLN A 24 6.26 58.30 22.22
N ALA A 25 5.62 59.32 21.62
CA ALA A 25 4.60 59.15 20.59
C ALA A 25 5.17 58.48 19.32
N GLN A 26 6.38 58.88 18.88
CA GLN A 26 7.06 58.23 17.75
C GLN A 26 7.38 56.76 18.03
N LYS A 27 7.88 56.44 19.23
CA LYS A 27 8.15 55.05 19.65
C LYS A 27 6.88 54.21 19.71
N GLU A 28 5.78 54.78 20.21
CA GLU A 28 4.49 54.08 20.25
C GLU A 28 3.92 53.86 18.84
N GLU A 29 4.01 54.85 17.96
CA GLU A 29 3.60 54.73 16.57
C GLU A 29 4.44 53.68 15.82
N GLN A 30 5.75 53.68 16.02
CA GLN A 30 6.65 52.67 15.45
C GLN A 30 6.29 51.26 15.93
N ARG A 31 6.05 51.08 17.24
CA ARG A 31 5.62 49.79 17.79
C ARG A 31 4.28 49.34 17.21
N ARG A 32 3.31 50.25 17.05
CA ARG A 32 2.02 49.93 16.43
C ARG A 32 2.18 49.49 14.98
N ARG A 33 3.06 50.16 14.21
CA ARG A 33 3.37 49.77 12.82
C ARG A 33 4.03 48.39 12.75
N GLU A 34 4.98 48.11 13.64
CA GLU A 34 5.65 46.80 13.72
C GLU A 34 4.67 45.68 14.13
N GLU A 35 3.79 45.92 15.11
CA GLU A 35 2.76 44.97 15.51
C GLU A 35 1.74 44.73 14.38
N GLU A 36 1.33 45.78 13.66
CA GLU A 36 0.45 45.66 12.50
C GLU A 36 1.10 44.87 11.36
N GLN A 37 2.39 45.12 11.09
CA GLN A 37 3.14 44.38 10.07
C GLN A 37 3.27 42.90 10.44
N ARG A 38 3.66 42.57 11.69
CA ARG A 38 3.72 41.17 12.16
C ARG A 38 2.36 40.49 12.05
N ARG A 39 1.28 41.21 12.34
CA ARG A 39 -0.08 40.67 12.23
C ARG A 39 -0.47 40.40 10.78
N ARG A 40 -0.07 41.27 9.83
CA ARG A 40 -0.29 41.06 8.40
C ARG A 40 0.49 39.85 7.89
N GLU A 41 1.79 39.78 8.21
CA GLU A 41 2.65 38.65 7.86
C GLU A 41 2.10 37.33 8.43
N ALA A 42 1.61 37.33 9.67
CA ALA A 42 1.00 36.15 10.28
C ALA A 42 -0.31 35.72 9.59
N VAL A 43 -1.12 36.69 9.14
CA VAL A 43 -2.35 36.39 8.38
C VAL A 43 -2.02 35.85 6.99
N GLU A 44 -1.07 36.44 6.30
CA GLU A 44 -0.61 35.98 4.98
C GLU A 44 -0.03 34.56 5.08
N GLN A 45 0.87 34.31 6.04
CA GLN A 45 1.39 32.95 6.28
C GLN A 45 0.30 31.94 6.65
N ALA A 46 -0.73 32.35 7.40
CA ALA A 46 -1.85 31.48 7.73
C ALA A 46 -2.72 31.17 6.49
N GLN A 47 -2.89 32.16 5.61
CA GLN A 47 -3.59 31.98 4.33
C GLN A 47 -2.82 31.04 3.41
N ASP A 48 -1.52 31.26 3.23
CA ASP A 48 -0.66 30.40 2.40
C ASP A 48 -0.69 28.95 2.89
N ARG A 49 -0.59 28.72 4.20
CA ARG A 49 -0.69 27.37 4.79
C ARG A 49 -2.07 26.74 4.58
N ALA A 50 -3.13 27.52 4.68
CA ALA A 50 -4.49 27.03 4.46
C ALA A 50 -4.72 26.66 2.98
N GLU A 51 -4.21 27.48 2.05
CA GLU A 51 -4.24 27.19 0.63
C GLU A 51 -3.41 25.95 0.29
N GLU A 52 -2.22 25.82 0.85
CA GLU A 52 -1.36 24.65 0.68
C GLU A 52 -2.04 23.35 1.14
N LYS A 53 -2.75 23.38 2.28
CA LYS A 53 -3.48 22.22 2.79
C LYS A 53 -4.70 21.82 1.93
N THR A 54 -5.28 22.78 1.21
CA THR A 54 -6.57 22.62 0.50
C THR A 54 -6.45 22.56 -1.01
N ARG A 55 -5.26 22.80 -1.59
CA ARG A 55 -4.95 22.59 -3.00
C ARG A 55 -4.55 21.13 -3.29
N LYS A 56 -4.72 20.72 -4.54
CA LYS A 56 -4.23 19.42 -5.03
C LYS A 56 -2.70 19.36 -4.93
N THR A 57 -2.18 18.19 -4.61
CA THR A 57 -0.75 17.95 -4.45
C THR A 57 -0.11 17.60 -5.78
N THR A 58 1.17 17.98 -5.91
CA THR A 58 2.05 17.45 -6.96
C THR A 58 2.45 16.01 -6.63
N LEU A 59 3.08 15.29 -7.56
CA LEU A 59 3.49 13.91 -7.27
C LEU A 59 4.48 13.82 -6.09
N PRO A 60 5.54 14.66 -5.98
CA PRO A 60 6.43 14.63 -4.84
C PRO A 60 5.72 14.96 -3.52
N GLU A 61 4.90 16.02 -3.50
CA GLU A 61 4.09 16.39 -2.32
C GLU A 61 3.16 15.24 -1.89
N PHE A 62 2.56 14.55 -2.87
CA PHE A 62 1.67 13.42 -2.62
C PHE A 62 2.38 12.22 -2.01
N LEU A 63 3.54 11.84 -2.56
CA LEU A 63 4.32 10.71 -2.07
C LEU A 63 4.90 10.98 -0.67
N ASP A 64 5.39 12.19 -0.41
CA ASP A 64 5.83 12.62 0.92
C ASP A 64 4.68 12.56 1.93
N ALA A 65 3.51 13.07 1.56
CA ALA A 65 2.31 13.00 2.39
C ALA A 65 1.84 11.56 2.65
N CYS A 66 1.91 10.67 1.66
CA CYS A 66 1.63 9.25 1.85
C CYS A 66 2.60 8.62 2.86
N HIS A 67 3.90 8.89 2.73
CA HIS A 67 4.92 8.39 3.66
C HIS A 67 4.68 8.91 5.08
N ASN A 68 4.51 10.22 5.23
CA ASN A 68 4.44 10.87 6.54
C ASN A 68 3.11 10.61 7.26
N TYR A 69 1.98 10.74 6.57
CA TYR A 69 0.65 10.63 7.19
C TYR A 69 0.09 9.21 7.20
N LEU A 70 0.39 8.39 6.18
CA LEU A 70 -0.24 7.07 6.04
C LEU A 70 0.66 5.92 6.51
N HIS A 71 1.97 5.98 6.25
CA HIS A 71 2.87 4.84 6.47
C HIS A 71 3.73 4.96 7.73
N SER A 72 4.35 6.11 7.98
CA SER A 72 5.35 6.31 9.04
C SER A 72 4.85 6.00 10.45
N GLY A 73 3.55 6.19 10.69
CA GLY A 73 2.91 5.90 11.96
C GLY A 73 2.48 4.44 12.16
N LEU A 74 2.78 3.54 11.22
CA LEU A 74 2.38 2.12 11.28
C LEU A 74 2.82 1.49 12.62
N THR A 75 1.86 0.91 13.33
CA THR A 75 2.09 0.18 14.58
C THR A 75 1.71 -1.30 14.43
N VAL A 76 2.65 -2.16 14.80
CA VAL A 76 2.47 -3.61 14.83
C VAL A 76 2.03 -4.05 16.22
N GLN A 77 1.05 -4.95 16.29
CA GLN A 77 0.68 -5.59 17.56
C GLN A 77 1.81 -6.52 18.02
N THR A 78 2.49 -6.16 19.10
CA THR A 78 3.59 -6.96 19.66
C THR A 78 3.10 -8.12 20.53
N ASP A 79 1.87 -8.06 21.03
CA ASP A 79 1.29 -9.14 21.82
C ASP A 79 0.75 -10.26 20.89
N ALA A 80 1.43 -11.41 20.93
CA ALA A 80 1.05 -12.59 20.17
C ALA A 80 -0.30 -13.20 20.59
N THR A 81 -0.83 -12.86 21.76
CA THR A 81 -2.15 -13.31 22.22
C THR A 81 -3.29 -12.50 21.59
N LEU A 82 -3.00 -11.27 21.16
CA LEU A 82 -3.95 -10.36 20.51
C LEU A 82 -3.86 -10.41 18.97
N SER A 83 -3.02 -11.30 18.45
CA SER A 83 -2.75 -11.43 17.01
C SER A 83 -3.23 -12.77 16.46
N THR A 84 -3.56 -12.77 15.17
CA THR A 84 -3.92 -13.99 14.45
C THR A 84 -2.79 -15.01 14.49
N ARG A 85 -3.12 -16.26 14.81
CA ARG A 85 -2.16 -17.38 14.80
C ARG A 85 -2.22 -18.13 13.47
N GLY A 86 -1.17 -18.87 13.16
CA GLY A 86 -1.11 -19.74 11.99
C GLY A 86 0.27 -19.72 11.34
N ASP A 87 0.57 -20.77 10.58
CA ASP A 87 1.83 -20.90 9.88
C ASP A 87 1.88 -19.90 8.69
N PRO A 88 2.83 -18.93 8.67
CA PRO A 88 3.05 -18.09 7.50
C PRO A 88 3.44 -18.89 6.24
N ALA A 89 4.05 -20.08 6.40
CA ALA A 89 4.51 -20.92 5.32
C ALA A 89 3.39 -21.83 4.78
N ASN A 90 2.69 -21.38 3.73
CA ASN A 90 1.77 -22.25 2.98
C ASN A 90 2.41 -22.66 1.64
N ALA A 91 3.51 -23.42 1.72
CA ALA A 91 4.29 -23.87 0.56
C ALA A 91 4.02 -25.33 0.16
N THR A 92 3.22 -26.07 0.93
CA THR A 92 2.98 -27.51 0.71
C THR A 92 2.30 -27.76 -0.64
N ASN A 93 2.87 -28.66 -1.45
CA ASN A 93 2.39 -29.01 -2.81
C ASN A 93 2.35 -27.81 -3.79
N LYS A 94 3.23 -26.83 -3.61
CA LYS A 94 3.39 -25.70 -4.53
C LYS A 94 4.62 -25.86 -5.42
N LEU A 95 4.59 -25.23 -6.59
CA LEU A 95 5.78 -25.12 -7.45
C LEU A 95 6.81 -24.26 -6.73
N ARG A 96 8.06 -24.69 -6.76
CA ARG A 96 9.18 -24.08 -6.04
C ARG A 96 10.27 -23.70 -7.05
N PRO A 97 10.90 -22.51 -6.93
CA PRO A 97 12.06 -22.20 -7.75
C PRO A 97 13.28 -23.00 -7.29
N GLU A 98 14.25 -23.22 -8.17
CA GLU A 98 15.53 -23.83 -7.82
C GLU A 98 16.40 -22.85 -7.04
N ASN A 99 16.47 -21.60 -7.52
CA ASN A 99 17.36 -20.56 -6.99
C ASN A 99 16.60 -19.29 -6.61
N LEU A 100 17.08 -18.64 -5.57
CA LEU A 100 16.73 -17.28 -5.19
C LEU A 100 18.01 -16.45 -5.26
N VAL A 101 17.98 -15.34 -6.00
CA VAL A 101 19.15 -14.50 -6.27
C VAL A 101 18.78 -13.03 -6.13
N LEU A 102 19.70 -12.21 -5.63
CA LEU A 102 19.52 -10.77 -5.53
C LEU A 102 19.26 -10.14 -6.91
N TRP A 103 18.27 -9.25 -6.96
CA TRP A 103 17.99 -8.44 -8.14
C TRP A 103 18.93 -7.23 -8.16
N GLU A 104 20.15 -7.44 -8.64
CA GLU A 104 21.25 -6.45 -8.54
C GLU A 104 20.95 -5.11 -9.20
N ASP A 105 20.28 -5.10 -10.35
CA ASP A 105 20.00 -3.88 -11.11
C ASP A 105 18.65 -3.23 -10.76
N PHE A 106 17.93 -3.73 -9.75
CA PHE A 106 16.62 -3.22 -9.35
C PHE A 106 16.63 -1.71 -9.11
N LEU A 107 17.56 -1.21 -8.28
CA LEU A 107 17.65 0.21 -7.95
C LEU A 107 17.94 1.08 -9.18
N ALA A 108 18.82 0.60 -10.08
CA ALA A 108 19.14 1.33 -11.32
C ALA A 108 17.92 1.39 -12.25
N GLN A 109 17.16 0.29 -12.36
CA GLN A 109 15.92 0.26 -13.13
C GLN A 109 14.85 1.19 -12.53
N GLN A 110 14.69 1.20 -11.20
CA GLN A 110 13.77 2.13 -10.53
C GLN A 110 14.19 3.58 -10.74
N ALA A 111 15.47 3.92 -10.57
CA ALA A 111 15.99 5.27 -10.80
C ALA A 111 15.72 5.75 -12.23
N ALA A 112 15.95 4.90 -13.24
CA ALA A 112 15.69 5.25 -14.64
C ALA A 112 14.20 5.54 -14.91
N ILE A 113 13.28 4.82 -14.25
CA ILE A 113 11.85 5.10 -14.34
C ILE A 113 11.53 6.45 -13.69
N TRP A 114 12.04 6.69 -12.49
CA TRP A 114 11.79 7.93 -11.74
C TRP A 114 12.41 9.16 -12.41
N ASP A 115 13.58 9.06 -13.03
CA ASP A 115 14.21 10.15 -13.78
C ASP A 115 13.31 10.65 -14.91
N VAL A 116 12.74 9.72 -15.68
CA VAL A 116 11.79 10.05 -16.76
C VAL A 116 10.52 10.70 -16.22
N LEU A 117 10.02 10.18 -15.10
CA LEU A 117 8.78 10.61 -14.49
C LEU A 117 8.92 12.02 -13.87
N MET A 118 10.01 12.26 -13.14
CA MET A 118 10.34 13.54 -12.50
C MET A 118 10.77 14.63 -13.49
N ALA A 119 11.35 14.27 -14.63
CA ALA A 119 11.67 15.21 -15.69
C ALA A 119 10.44 15.68 -16.49
N SER A 120 9.27 15.05 -16.30
CA SER A 120 8.04 15.37 -17.03
C SER A 120 7.14 16.35 -16.27
N ASP A 121 6.27 17.05 -16.99
CA ASP A 121 5.30 17.98 -16.37
C ASP A 121 4.37 17.27 -15.37
N PHE A 122 4.17 15.95 -15.51
CA PHE A 122 3.40 15.13 -14.57
C PHE A 122 3.81 15.32 -13.11
N ALA A 123 5.12 15.43 -12.85
CA ALA A 123 5.63 15.57 -11.49
C ALA A 123 5.29 16.93 -10.88
N SER A 124 5.16 17.97 -11.71
CA SER A 124 4.86 19.34 -11.26
C SER A 124 3.37 19.68 -11.29
N GLU A 125 2.57 18.92 -12.04
CA GLU A 125 1.13 19.11 -12.11
C GLU A 125 0.42 18.65 -10.82
N ARG A 126 -0.63 19.40 -10.44
CA ARG A 126 -1.38 19.20 -9.20
C ARG A 126 -2.62 18.35 -9.42
N HIS A 127 -2.45 17.03 -9.48
CA HIS A 127 -3.54 16.09 -9.75
C HIS A 127 -4.02 15.31 -8.51
N PHE A 128 -3.20 15.25 -7.47
CA PHE A 128 -3.35 14.27 -6.39
C PHE A 128 -4.05 14.83 -5.16
N THR A 129 -4.44 13.92 -4.27
CA THR A 129 -5.24 14.19 -3.07
C THR A 129 -4.66 15.33 -2.22
N LEU A 130 -5.55 16.14 -1.65
CA LEU A 130 -5.19 17.28 -0.80
C LEU A 130 -4.43 16.79 0.44
N LEU A 131 -3.46 17.57 0.93
CA LEU A 131 -2.69 17.21 2.14
C LEU A 131 -3.60 16.99 3.35
N HIS A 132 -4.59 17.86 3.55
CA HIS A 132 -5.51 17.72 4.67
C HIS A 132 -6.29 16.40 4.65
N THR A 133 -6.72 15.94 3.47
CA THR A 133 -7.44 14.66 3.35
C THR A 133 -6.54 13.46 3.66
N LEU A 134 -5.27 13.51 3.28
CA LEU A 134 -4.29 12.47 3.62
C LEU A 134 -3.99 12.44 5.11
N GLU A 135 -3.85 13.62 5.74
CA GLU A 135 -3.68 13.78 7.18
C GLU A 135 -4.86 13.13 7.95
N GLU A 136 -6.10 13.49 7.61
CA GLU A 136 -7.31 12.91 8.23
C GLU A 136 -7.42 11.39 8.00
N SER A 137 -7.12 10.93 6.79
CA SER A 137 -7.14 9.50 6.46
C SER A 137 -6.08 8.73 7.25
N GLY A 138 -4.89 9.31 7.39
CA GLY A 138 -3.81 8.79 8.21
C GLY A 138 -4.23 8.62 9.67
N GLU A 139 -4.85 9.63 10.27
CA GLU A 139 -5.37 9.53 11.64
C GLU A 139 -6.36 8.36 11.81
N ALA A 140 -7.21 8.10 10.81
CA ALA A 140 -8.17 7.00 10.86
C ALA A 140 -7.49 5.63 10.73
N ILE A 141 -6.53 5.49 9.80
CA ILE A 141 -5.80 4.26 9.54
C ILE A 141 -4.93 3.89 10.74
N LEU A 142 -4.18 4.85 11.28
CA LEU A 142 -3.18 4.63 12.33
C LEU A 142 -3.78 4.36 13.72
N ARG A 143 -5.08 4.59 13.92
CA ARG A 143 -5.80 4.16 15.14
C ARG A 143 -5.85 2.64 15.28
N LYS A 144 -5.67 1.89 14.20
CA LYS A 144 -5.75 0.43 14.20
C LYS A 144 -4.36 -0.18 14.18
N MET A 145 -4.04 -0.98 15.19
CA MET A 145 -2.80 -1.77 15.21
C MET A 145 -2.92 -2.95 14.24
N MET A 146 -1.81 -3.29 13.59
CA MET A 146 -1.75 -4.44 12.69
C MET A 146 -1.66 -5.74 13.50
N SER A 147 -2.73 -6.54 13.52
CA SER A 147 -2.79 -7.81 14.27
C SER A 147 -3.33 -8.99 13.45
N SER A 148 -3.78 -8.75 12.22
CA SER A 148 -4.34 -9.77 11.32
C SER A 148 -4.00 -9.53 9.85
N GLU A 149 -4.18 -10.58 9.03
CA GLU A 149 -4.14 -10.47 7.57
C GLU A 149 -5.14 -9.46 7.02
N LEU A 150 -6.33 -9.36 7.64
CA LEU A 150 -7.34 -8.40 7.23
C LEU A 150 -6.88 -6.96 7.52
N ASP A 151 -6.21 -6.71 8.64
CA ASP A 151 -5.66 -5.39 8.96
C ASP A 151 -4.56 -4.99 7.99
N LEU A 152 -3.66 -5.94 7.66
CA LEU A 152 -2.63 -5.72 6.65
C LEU A 152 -3.25 -5.41 5.29
N HIS A 153 -4.28 -6.15 4.87
CA HIS A 153 -4.97 -5.90 3.60
C HIS A 153 -5.63 -4.51 3.56
N LEU A 154 -6.36 -4.11 4.61
CA LEU A 154 -6.98 -2.79 4.68
C LEU A 154 -5.95 -1.65 4.70
N PHE A 155 -4.84 -1.87 5.41
CA PHE A 155 -3.72 -0.93 5.44
C PHE A 155 -3.10 -0.78 4.05
N GLN A 156 -2.75 -1.88 3.39
CA GLN A 156 -2.15 -1.85 2.06
C GLN A 156 -3.06 -1.23 1.00
N ARG A 157 -4.37 -1.54 1.07
CA ARG A 157 -5.35 -0.91 0.20
C ARG A 157 -5.31 0.62 0.29
N SER A 158 -5.37 1.14 1.50
CA SER A 158 -5.50 2.58 1.73
C SER A 158 -4.18 3.33 1.54
N THR A 159 -3.04 2.67 1.79
CA THR A 159 -1.71 3.30 1.81
C THR A 159 -0.89 3.07 0.54
N VAL A 160 -1.22 2.05 -0.24
CA VAL A 160 -0.49 1.66 -1.46
C VAL A 160 -1.44 1.50 -2.64
N ASP A 161 -2.42 0.60 -2.57
CA ASP A 161 -3.22 0.23 -3.75
C ASP A 161 -4.02 1.41 -4.31
N ASP A 162 -4.74 2.14 -3.46
CA ASP A 162 -5.56 3.30 -3.86
C ASP A 162 -4.66 4.45 -4.38
N PRO A 163 -3.56 4.84 -3.69
CA PRO A 163 -2.57 5.78 -4.24
C PRO A 163 -1.97 5.34 -5.59
N VAL A 164 -1.53 4.09 -5.73
CA VAL A 164 -0.95 3.57 -6.98
C VAL A 164 -1.98 3.60 -8.10
N THR A 165 -3.23 3.22 -7.82
CA THR A 165 -4.34 3.30 -8.77
C THR A 165 -4.50 4.73 -9.28
N SER A 166 -4.56 5.71 -8.37
CA SER A 166 -4.69 7.12 -8.73
C SER A 166 -3.52 7.63 -9.57
N ILE A 167 -2.28 7.24 -9.23
CA ILE A 167 -1.08 7.60 -9.99
C ILE A 167 -1.14 7.02 -11.41
N ILE A 168 -1.45 5.73 -11.55
CA ILE A 168 -1.48 5.07 -12.86
C ILE A 168 -2.60 5.59 -13.75
N GLU A 169 -3.78 5.92 -13.19
CA GLU A 169 -4.86 6.57 -13.92
C GLU A 169 -4.39 7.89 -14.54
N ARG A 170 -3.73 8.74 -13.76
CA ARG A 170 -3.20 10.03 -14.24
C ARG A 170 -2.06 9.85 -15.24
N LEU A 171 -1.16 8.88 -15.02
CA LEU A 171 -0.09 8.55 -15.96
C LEU A 171 -0.65 8.08 -17.32
N TYR A 172 -1.74 7.33 -17.30
CA TYR A 172 -2.36 6.79 -18.50
C TYR A 172 -3.00 7.87 -19.38
N ASP A 173 -3.54 8.94 -18.77
CA ASP A 173 -4.08 10.10 -19.48
C ASP A 173 -3.01 10.86 -20.29
N GLN A 174 -1.76 10.82 -19.82
CA GLN A 174 -0.63 11.44 -20.52
C GLN A 174 -0.07 10.54 -21.63
N ARG A 175 -0.34 10.93 -22.89
CA ARG A 175 0.03 10.13 -24.08
C ARG A 175 1.52 9.78 -24.18
N THR A 176 2.40 10.68 -23.77
CA THR A 176 3.86 10.47 -23.80
C THR A 176 4.26 9.38 -22.81
N LEU A 177 3.95 9.57 -21.53
CA LEU A 177 4.26 8.61 -20.46
C LEU A 177 3.59 7.26 -20.68
N ARG A 178 2.32 7.25 -21.11
CA ARG A 178 1.61 6.02 -21.48
C ARG A 178 2.38 5.19 -22.51
N ARG A 179 2.93 5.84 -23.55
CA ARG A 179 3.72 5.16 -24.59
C ARG A 179 5.08 4.72 -24.06
N THR A 180 5.76 5.58 -23.30
CA THR A 180 7.07 5.30 -22.71
C THR A 180 7.04 4.08 -21.79
N PHE A 181 6.05 4.00 -20.91
CA PHE A 181 5.91 2.90 -19.94
C PHE A 181 5.03 1.75 -20.44
N GLY A 182 4.51 1.82 -21.67
CA GLY A 182 3.67 0.77 -22.24
C GLY A 182 2.38 0.49 -21.45
N LEU A 183 1.79 1.52 -20.81
CA LEU A 183 0.62 1.35 -19.95
C LEU A 183 -0.60 0.89 -20.77
N LYS A 184 -1.22 -0.20 -20.32
CA LYS A 184 -2.33 -0.86 -21.03
C LYS A 184 -3.72 -0.33 -20.64
N GLY A 185 -3.83 0.35 -19.50
CA GLY A 185 -5.08 0.88 -18.95
C GLY A 185 -4.86 1.40 -17.54
N SER A 186 -5.97 1.68 -16.83
CA SER A 186 -5.93 1.82 -15.37
C SER A 186 -5.66 0.46 -14.71
N VAL A 187 -5.24 0.49 -13.45
CA VAL A 187 -5.02 -0.71 -12.66
C VAL A 187 -6.10 -0.85 -11.58
N GLN A 188 -6.42 -2.09 -11.21
CA GLN A 188 -7.26 -2.42 -10.07
C GLN A 188 -6.60 -3.50 -9.23
N PHE A 189 -6.96 -3.51 -7.95
CA PHE A 189 -6.42 -4.45 -6.98
C PHE A 189 -7.51 -5.38 -6.47
N GLU A 190 -7.48 -6.61 -6.98
CA GLU A 190 -8.53 -7.61 -6.80
C GLU A 190 -8.08 -8.70 -5.83
N ASN A 191 -8.99 -9.21 -5.00
CA ASN A 191 -8.72 -10.24 -4.00
C ASN A 191 -9.27 -11.63 -4.40
N HIS A 192 -9.84 -11.75 -5.61
CA HIS A 192 -10.26 -13.04 -6.15
C HIS A 192 -9.90 -13.23 -7.62
N ALA A 193 -9.30 -14.38 -7.94
CA ALA A 193 -8.93 -14.75 -9.31
C ALA A 193 -10.13 -14.89 -10.27
N ASN A 194 -11.37 -14.83 -9.77
CA ASN A 194 -12.57 -14.85 -10.61
C ASN A 194 -12.70 -13.57 -11.47
N THR A 195 -12.04 -12.47 -11.10
CA THR A 195 -12.04 -11.21 -11.89
C THR A 195 -11.10 -11.29 -13.11
N LEU A 196 -10.25 -12.32 -13.18
CA LEU A 196 -9.29 -12.52 -14.27
C LEU A 196 -9.90 -13.26 -15.47
N SER A 197 -11.12 -13.80 -15.34
CA SER A 197 -11.81 -14.49 -16.44
C SER A 197 -12.62 -13.48 -17.27
N PRO A 198 -12.55 -13.51 -18.61
CA PRO A 198 -13.45 -12.74 -19.46
C PRO A 198 -14.90 -13.23 -19.27
N GLU A 199 -15.87 -12.30 -19.33
CA GLU A 199 -17.31 -12.52 -19.11
C GLU A 199 -17.90 -13.71 -19.89
N THR A 200 -17.27 -14.13 -20.99
CA THR A 200 -17.60 -15.34 -21.75
C THR A 200 -17.66 -16.63 -20.92
N GLU A 201 -16.83 -16.79 -19.87
CA GLU A 201 -16.93 -17.98 -18.98
C GLU A 201 -18.19 -17.93 -18.09
N LEU A 202 -18.66 -16.73 -17.75
CA LEU A 202 -19.88 -16.52 -16.97
C LEU A 202 -21.12 -16.80 -17.83
N GLU A 203 -21.11 -16.39 -19.10
CA GLU A 203 -22.16 -16.71 -20.08
C GLU A 203 -22.27 -18.21 -20.36
N GLU A 204 -21.15 -18.94 -20.51
CA GLU A 204 -21.15 -20.40 -20.65
C GLU A 204 -21.69 -21.10 -19.39
N GLY A 205 -21.36 -20.59 -18.20
CA GLY A 205 -21.89 -21.07 -16.92
C GLY A 205 -23.41 -20.90 -16.81
N ILE A 206 -23.94 -19.76 -17.25
CA ILE A 206 -25.38 -19.46 -17.28
C ILE A 206 -26.08 -20.29 -18.37
N GLY A 207 -25.44 -20.50 -19.53
CA GLY A 207 -25.95 -21.36 -20.61
C GLY A 207 -26.09 -22.83 -20.21
N SER A 208 -25.29 -23.30 -19.24
CA SER A 208 -25.42 -24.64 -18.66
C SER A 208 -26.58 -24.78 -17.64
N MET A 209 -27.20 -23.66 -17.24
CA MET A 209 -28.37 -23.68 -16.36
C MET A 209 -29.66 -23.95 -17.14
N THR A 210 -29.75 -25.10 -17.80
CA THR A 210 -31.05 -25.57 -18.29
C THR A 210 -31.96 -25.84 -17.09
N VAL A 211 -33.06 -25.10 -16.99
CA VAL A 211 -34.17 -25.40 -16.07
C VAL A 211 -34.90 -26.63 -16.61
N SER A 212 -34.31 -27.81 -16.40
CA SER A 212 -34.99 -29.09 -16.58
C SER A 212 -34.60 -30.03 -15.45
N GLY A 213 -35.48 -30.06 -14.45
CA GLY A 213 -35.78 -31.23 -13.64
C GLY A 213 -34.62 -31.96 -12.96
N ALA A 214 -33.95 -31.33 -11.99
CA ALA A 214 -33.26 -32.06 -10.92
C ALA A 214 -33.78 -31.58 -9.56
N PRO A 215 -34.16 -32.49 -8.63
CA PRO A 215 -34.77 -32.09 -7.37
C PRO A 215 -33.75 -31.30 -6.53
N ARG A 216 -34.15 -30.11 -6.10
CA ARG A 216 -33.37 -29.21 -5.23
C ARG A 216 -32.84 -29.99 -4.01
N ARG A 217 -31.51 -30.09 -3.89
CA ARG A 217 -30.82 -30.61 -2.71
C ARG A 217 -31.22 -29.79 -1.47
N ARG A 218 -32.05 -30.37 -0.60
CA ARG A 218 -32.38 -29.78 0.70
C ARG A 218 -31.17 -29.85 1.64
N SER A 219 -31.02 -28.87 2.52
CA SER A 219 -29.95 -28.82 3.51
C SER A 219 -30.03 -30.03 4.48
N PRO A 220 -28.89 -30.54 4.99
CA PRO A 220 -28.85 -31.72 5.87
C PRO A 220 -29.72 -31.56 7.13
N ARG A 221 -29.89 -30.31 7.58
CA ARG A 221 -30.68 -29.94 8.75
C ARG A 221 -32.19 -30.14 8.56
N LEU A 222 -32.69 -30.15 7.32
CA LEU A 222 -34.08 -30.43 6.99
C LEU A 222 -34.34 -31.93 6.70
N GLN A 223 -33.29 -32.69 6.36
CA GLN A 223 -33.38 -34.15 6.15
C GLN A 223 -33.46 -34.92 7.48
N ALA A 224 -32.78 -34.43 8.54
CA ALA A 224 -32.87 -35.01 9.88
C ALA A 224 -34.29 -34.94 10.49
N ARG A 225 -35.15 -34.02 10.01
CA ARG A 225 -36.53 -33.86 10.51
C ARG A 225 -37.56 -34.78 9.83
N THR A 226 -37.16 -35.55 8.83
CA THR A 226 -38.03 -36.46 8.07
C THR A 226 -37.71 -37.94 8.29
N GLN A 227 -36.65 -38.25 9.06
CA GLN A 227 -36.25 -39.63 9.39
C GLN A 227 -36.91 -40.21 10.64
N ASP A 228 -37.88 -39.50 11.24
CA ASP A 228 -38.59 -39.99 12.43
C ASP A 228 -39.83 -40.84 12.09
N ASN A 229 -40.03 -41.22 10.83
CA ASN A 229 -41.18 -42.02 10.43
C ASN A 229 -40.91 -42.86 9.17
N SER A 230 -40.23 -44.00 9.34
CA SER A 230 -40.45 -45.25 8.60
C SER A 230 -39.29 -46.24 8.83
N GLN A 231 -39.57 -47.33 9.52
CA GLN A 231 -38.76 -48.55 9.55
C GLN A 231 -38.92 -49.30 8.22
N ASP A 232 -37.83 -49.56 7.50
CA ASP A 232 -37.43 -50.87 6.95
C ASP A 232 -36.28 -50.76 5.93
N ARG A 233 -35.37 -51.75 6.00
CA ARG A 233 -34.07 -51.94 5.30
C ARG A 233 -34.23 -52.29 3.79
N PRO A 234 -33.16 -52.42 2.92
CA PRO A 234 -31.78 -52.82 3.22
C PRO A 234 -30.63 -52.07 2.52
N GLU A 235 -29.41 -52.52 2.86
CA GLU A 235 -28.08 -52.06 2.48
C GLU A 235 -27.86 -51.79 0.99
N SER A 236 -27.32 -50.61 0.65
CA SER A 236 -26.71 -50.36 -0.66
C SER A 236 -25.29 -49.85 -0.50
N THR A 237 -24.42 -50.46 -1.29
CA THR A 237 -22.99 -50.24 -1.47
C THR A 237 -22.59 -48.77 -1.49
N ALA A 238 -21.58 -48.43 -0.67
CA ALA A 238 -20.99 -47.11 -0.60
C ALA A 238 -20.42 -46.68 -1.96
N ALA A 239 -21.10 -45.74 -2.62
CA ALA A 239 -20.57 -45.04 -3.77
C ALA A 239 -19.35 -44.19 -3.36
N PRO A 240 -18.29 -44.10 -4.19
CA PRO A 240 -17.09 -43.36 -3.85
C PRO A 240 -17.46 -41.89 -3.70
N ARG A 241 -17.08 -41.30 -2.55
CA ARG A 241 -17.21 -39.87 -2.29
C ARG A 241 -16.50 -39.11 -3.41
N ALA A 242 -17.28 -38.49 -4.29
CA ALA A 242 -16.78 -37.51 -5.24
C ALA A 242 -16.01 -36.44 -4.44
N ARG A 243 -14.68 -36.47 -4.56
CA ARG A 243 -13.82 -35.38 -4.12
C ARG A 243 -14.34 -34.14 -4.83
N THR A 244 -14.96 -33.22 -4.09
CA THR A 244 -15.23 -31.89 -4.60
C THR A 244 -13.90 -31.35 -5.10
N ALA A 245 -13.80 -31.13 -6.42
CA ALA A 245 -12.63 -30.53 -7.01
C ALA A 245 -12.43 -29.17 -6.31
N ARG A 246 -11.41 -29.08 -5.46
CA ARG A 246 -10.95 -27.79 -4.94
C ARG A 246 -10.70 -26.92 -6.17
N SER A 247 -11.30 -25.73 -6.23
CA SER A 247 -11.08 -24.81 -7.34
C SER A 247 -9.58 -24.69 -7.60
N SER A 248 -9.14 -25.05 -8.80
CA SER A 248 -7.74 -25.03 -9.24
C SER A 248 -7.15 -23.61 -9.36
N ARG A 249 -7.97 -22.59 -9.12
CA ARG A 249 -7.62 -21.18 -9.30
C ARG A 249 -6.59 -20.70 -8.26
N PRO A 250 -5.58 -19.91 -8.69
CA PRO A 250 -4.62 -19.28 -7.78
C PRO A 250 -5.34 -18.45 -6.71
N ARG A 251 -4.84 -18.49 -5.48
CA ARG A 251 -5.35 -17.69 -4.36
C ARG A 251 -4.18 -16.90 -3.79
N ALA A 252 -3.72 -15.92 -4.56
CA ALA A 252 -2.91 -14.87 -3.97
C ALA A 252 -3.80 -13.96 -3.13
N ASP A 253 -3.20 -13.26 -2.18
CA ASP A 253 -3.96 -12.33 -1.33
C ASP A 253 -4.44 -11.11 -2.14
N GLN A 254 -3.64 -10.68 -3.13
CA GLN A 254 -4.04 -9.62 -4.04
C GLN A 254 -3.46 -9.77 -5.45
N PHE A 255 -4.23 -9.36 -6.45
CA PHE A 255 -3.86 -9.29 -7.86
C PHE A 255 -3.93 -7.83 -8.31
N CYS A 256 -2.85 -7.31 -8.87
CA CYS A 256 -2.91 -6.06 -9.63
C CYS A 256 -3.24 -6.39 -11.08
N VAL A 257 -4.32 -5.81 -11.62
CA VAL A 257 -4.84 -6.10 -12.95
C VAL A 257 -4.99 -4.82 -13.75
N TYR A 258 -4.59 -4.86 -15.03
CA TYR A 258 -4.95 -3.82 -15.99
C TYR A 258 -6.37 -4.02 -16.47
N ASN A 259 -7.17 -2.97 -16.38
CA ASN A 259 -8.46 -2.92 -17.05
C ASN A 259 -8.28 -2.38 -18.45
N THR A 260 -8.45 -3.27 -19.42
CA THR A 260 -8.31 -2.94 -20.84
C THR A 260 -9.65 -3.07 -21.53
N SER A 261 -10.03 -2.07 -22.32
CA SER A 261 -11.20 -2.12 -23.19
C SER A 261 -10.74 -2.39 -24.63
N ILE A 262 -10.47 -3.65 -24.95
CA ILE A 262 -10.11 -4.05 -26.31
C ILE A 262 -11.40 -4.48 -27.02
N GLN A 263 -11.78 -3.74 -28.08
CA GLN A 263 -12.92 -4.09 -28.95
C GLN A 263 -14.26 -4.29 -28.20
N HIS A 264 -14.58 -3.40 -27.25
CA HIS A 264 -15.79 -3.47 -26.41
C HIS A 264 -15.92 -4.72 -25.52
N ARG A 265 -14.84 -5.48 -25.33
CA ARG A 265 -14.74 -6.48 -24.27
C ARG A 265 -13.83 -5.94 -23.18
N GLU A 266 -14.33 -5.97 -21.95
CA GLU A 266 -13.53 -5.68 -20.78
C GLU A 266 -12.64 -6.90 -20.52
N THR A 267 -11.32 -6.71 -20.67
CA THR A 267 -10.33 -7.76 -20.38
C THR A 267 -9.41 -7.31 -19.26
N CYS A 268 -9.37 -8.11 -18.20
CA CYS A 268 -8.49 -7.94 -17.05
C CYS A 268 -7.18 -8.70 -17.27
N ILE A 269 -6.05 -8.00 -17.37
CA ILE A 269 -4.74 -8.62 -17.55
C ILE A 269 -3.95 -8.47 -16.26
N ALA A 270 -3.55 -9.58 -15.63
CA ALA A 270 -2.73 -9.52 -14.43
C ALA A 270 -1.37 -8.87 -14.72
N ALA A 271 -1.01 -7.84 -13.95
CA ALA A 271 0.26 -7.15 -14.01
C ALA A 271 1.27 -7.79 -13.04
N TYR A 272 0.85 -7.98 -11.78
CA TYR A 272 1.63 -8.65 -10.74
C TYR A 272 0.73 -9.18 -9.62
N ILE A 273 1.29 -9.98 -8.71
CA ILE A 273 0.60 -10.47 -7.52
C ILE A 273 1.29 -10.02 -6.24
N THR A 274 0.51 -9.90 -5.17
CA THR A 274 1.02 -9.63 -3.82
C THR A 274 0.56 -10.71 -2.85
N GLU A 275 1.51 -11.25 -2.09
CA GLU A 275 1.26 -12.11 -0.93
C GLU A 275 1.42 -11.30 0.35
N TYR A 276 0.43 -11.37 1.24
CA TYR A 276 0.45 -10.70 2.52
C TYR A 276 0.93 -11.63 3.62
N LYS A 277 1.92 -11.17 4.37
CA LYS A 277 2.46 -11.86 5.55
C LYS A 277 2.52 -10.85 6.70
N PRO A 278 1.51 -10.83 7.59
CA PRO A 278 1.49 -9.89 8.71
C PRO A 278 2.80 -9.88 9.49
N PRO A 279 3.25 -8.73 10.02
CA PRO A 279 4.54 -8.59 10.70
C PRO A 279 4.75 -9.56 11.87
N HIS A 280 3.69 -9.89 12.61
CA HIS A 280 3.79 -10.85 13.71
C HIS A 280 4.01 -12.30 13.24
N LYS A 281 3.73 -12.61 11.97
CA LYS A 281 4.02 -13.92 11.35
C LYS A 281 5.31 -13.92 10.55
N LEU A 282 5.69 -12.78 9.96
CA LEU A 282 6.95 -12.60 9.27
C LEU A 282 7.63 -11.29 9.73
N PRO A 283 8.27 -11.29 10.92
CA PRO A 283 8.94 -10.10 11.44
C PRO A 283 10.13 -9.67 10.59
N LEU A 284 10.46 -8.37 10.61
CA LEU A 284 11.64 -7.82 9.93
C LEU A 284 12.94 -8.56 10.27
N GLY A 285 13.15 -8.93 11.54
CA GLY A 285 14.33 -9.69 11.94
C GLY A 285 14.45 -11.05 11.25
N CYS A 286 13.33 -11.73 10.98
CA CYS A 286 13.34 -12.99 10.21
C CYS A 286 13.70 -12.75 8.74
N ILE A 287 13.28 -11.62 8.16
CA ILE A 287 13.61 -11.23 6.79
C ILE A 287 15.10 -10.93 6.70
N TYR A 288 15.65 -10.07 7.57
CA TYR A 288 17.08 -9.72 7.56
C TYR A 288 18.00 -10.92 7.74
N GLU A 289 17.65 -11.86 8.63
CA GLU A 289 18.49 -13.04 8.89
C GLU A 289 18.29 -14.17 7.87
N GLY A 290 17.12 -14.22 7.22
CA GLY A 290 16.70 -15.34 6.39
C GLY A 290 16.73 -15.09 4.88
N LEU A 291 16.64 -13.84 4.43
CA LEU A 291 16.62 -13.48 3.01
C LEU A 291 18.05 -13.30 2.49
N GLU A 292 18.47 -14.22 1.64
CA GLU A 292 19.77 -14.21 0.97
C GLU A 292 19.69 -15.04 -0.32
N ASP A 293 20.74 -14.95 -1.14
CA ASP A 293 20.94 -15.87 -2.24
C ASP A 293 20.97 -17.31 -1.74
N MET A 294 20.13 -18.16 -2.32
CA MET A 294 20.01 -19.55 -1.86
C MET A 294 19.58 -20.52 -2.94
N VAL A 295 20.13 -21.74 -2.86
CA VAL A 295 19.62 -22.92 -3.56
C VAL A 295 18.57 -23.56 -2.67
N LEU A 296 17.30 -23.48 -3.08
CA LEU A 296 16.18 -23.84 -2.21
C LEU A 296 16.15 -25.34 -1.86
N ASP A 297 16.74 -26.21 -2.68
CA ASP A 297 16.79 -27.64 -2.38
C ASP A 297 17.68 -27.99 -1.18
N GLU A 298 18.68 -27.15 -0.90
CA GLU A 298 19.54 -27.29 0.26
C GLU A 298 18.86 -26.75 1.51
N VAL A 299 18.18 -25.62 1.37
CA VAL A 299 17.52 -24.90 2.47
C VAL A 299 16.31 -25.67 3.00
N VAL A 300 15.48 -26.24 2.13
CA VAL A 300 14.21 -26.89 2.54
C VAL A 300 14.42 -28.14 3.43
N ARG A 301 15.62 -28.71 3.46
CA ARG A 301 15.93 -29.90 4.26
C ARG A 301 16.15 -29.54 5.74
N CYS A 302 15.24 -29.98 6.62
CA CYS A 302 15.42 -29.85 8.06
C CYS A 302 16.54 -30.78 8.57
N ARG A 303 17.43 -30.25 9.41
CA ARG A 303 18.48 -31.03 10.09
C ARG A 303 18.40 -30.84 11.60
N GLU A 304 18.87 -31.81 12.37
CA GLU A 304 18.88 -31.73 13.83
C GLU A 304 19.80 -30.62 14.34
N THR A 305 20.81 -30.25 13.56
CA THR A 305 21.79 -29.20 13.85
C THR A 305 21.34 -27.80 13.39
N ASP A 306 20.09 -27.64 12.96
CA ASP A 306 19.61 -26.38 12.38
C ASP A 306 19.69 -25.21 13.37
N THR A 307 20.40 -24.17 12.96
CA THR A 307 20.49 -22.93 13.70
C THR A 307 19.17 -22.13 13.60
N PRO A 308 18.94 -21.12 14.45
CA PRO A 308 17.84 -20.18 14.25
C PRO A 308 17.83 -19.56 12.84
N ARG A 309 19.00 -19.26 12.29
CA ARG A 309 19.16 -18.71 10.94
C ARG A 309 18.64 -19.67 9.87
N ASP A 310 18.96 -20.95 9.97
CA ASP A 310 18.45 -21.97 9.02
C ASP A 310 16.92 -22.06 9.05
N ARG A 311 16.30 -21.86 10.22
CA ARG A 311 14.84 -21.78 10.34
C ARG A 311 14.28 -20.54 9.62
N PHE A 312 14.94 -19.38 9.72
CA PHE A 312 14.51 -18.17 9.04
C PHE A 312 14.67 -18.28 7.52
N ARG A 313 15.79 -18.85 7.03
CA ARG A 313 15.99 -19.15 5.60
C ARG A 313 14.88 -20.05 5.07
N ARG A 314 14.55 -21.12 5.80
CA ARG A 314 13.44 -22.04 5.44
C ARG A 314 12.09 -21.33 5.39
N LEU A 315 11.82 -20.45 6.35
CA LEU A 315 10.61 -19.66 6.38
C LEU A 315 10.50 -18.74 5.15
N ILE A 316 11.56 -17.99 4.85
CA ILE A 316 11.61 -17.09 3.67
C ILE A 316 11.46 -17.89 2.37
N ALA A 317 12.18 -19.00 2.24
CA ALA A 317 12.05 -19.90 1.09
C ALA A 317 10.61 -20.38 0.90
N ALA A 318 9.91 -20.76 1.98
CA ALA A 318 8.52 -21.19 1.91
C ALA A 318 7.55 -20.07 1.52
N VAL A 319 7.76 -18.85 2.06
CA VAL A 319 6.95 -17.67 1.72
C VAL A 319 7.11 -17.29 0.24
N ILE A 320 8.35 -17.22 -0.26
CA ILE A 320 8.63 -16.92 -1.67
C ILE A 320 8.14 -18.03 -2.59
N THR A 321 8.28 -19.31 -2.19
CA THR A 321 7.70 -20.44 -2.93
C THR A 321 6.20 -20.30 -3.12
N GLN A 322 5.50 -19.79 -2.10
CA GLN A 322 4.07 -19.53 -2.20
C GLN A 322 3.75 -18.46 -3.25
N ALA A 323 4.44 -17.31 -3.23
CA ALA A 323 4.25 -16.24 -4.22
C ALA A 323 4.61 -16.73 -5.63
N PHE A 324 5.78 -17.35 -5.79
CA PHE A 324 6.29 -17.91 -7.04
C PHE A 324 5.30 -18.89 -7.68
N SER A 325 4.72 -19.80 -6.89
CA SER A 325 3.74 -20.76 -7.42
C SER A 325 2.49 -20.08 -7.99
N TYR A 326 2.11 -18.90 -7.52
CA TYR A 326 1.00 -18.14 -8.11
C TYR A 326 1.45 -17.34 -9.32
N MET A 327 2.64 -16.75 -9.28
CA MET A 327 3.24 -16.08 -10.44
C MET A 327 3.30 -17.01 -11.66
N VAL A 328 3.82 -18.24 -11.49
CA VAL A 328 3.89 -19.24 -12.55
C VAL A 328 2.51 -19.67 -13.04
N LYS A 329 1.53 -19.86 -12.13
CA LYS A 329 0.16 -20.26 -12.53
C LYS A 329 -0.56 -19.17 -13.32
N LEU A 330 -0.23 -17.91 -13.09
CA LEU A 330 -0.82 -16.76 -13.78
C LEU A 330 -0.01 -16.29 -14.99
N GLY A 331 1.24 -16.74 -15.11
CA GLY A 331 2.15 -16.31 -16.17
C GLY A 331 2.57 -14.84 -16.00
N VAL A 332 2.74 -14.37 -14.76
CA VAL A 332 3.24 -13.01 -14.48
C VAL A 332 4.71 -13.03 -14.09
N GLU A 333 5.46 -12.07 -14.62
CA GLU A 333 6.89 -11.91 -14.35
C GLU A 333 7.15 -11.30 -12.96
N TYR A 334 6.29 -10.40 -12.50
CA TYR A 334 6.50 -9.63 -11.26
C TYR A 334 5.57 -10.08 -10.14
N GLY A 335 6.07 -10.00 -8.91
CA GLY A 335 5.31 -10.26 -7.70
C GLY A 335 5.91 -9.56 -6.49
N CYS A 336 5.20 -9.59 -5.37
CA CYS A 336 5.64 -8.98 -4.13
C CYS A 336 5.21 -9.84 -2.94
N VAL A 337 6.06 -9.93 -1.92
CA VAL A 337 5.66 -10.32 -0.57
C VAL A 337 5.66 -9.07 0.28
N CYS A 338 4.52 -8.73 0.88
CA CYS A 338 4.37 -7.53 1.68
C CYS A 338 4.01 -7.88 3.12
N THR A 339 4.72 -7.26 4.08
CA THR A 339 4.39 -7.33 5.50
C THR A 339 3.76 -6.05 6.03
N GLY A 340 3.67 -5.00 5.22
CA GLY A 340 3.34 -3.65 5.65
C GLY A 340 4.57 -2.86 6.10
N GLU A 341 5.51 -3.52 6.79
CA GLU A 341 6.81 -2.94 7.16
C GLU A 341 7.87 -3.11 6.07
N ALA A 342 7.81 -4.23 5.32
CA ALA A 342 8.75 -4.56 4.26
C ALA A 342 8.04 -5.05 3.00
N PHE A 343 8.69 -4.78 1.87
CA PHE A 343 8.35 -5.28 0.55
C PHE A 343 9.52 -6.11 0.03
N VAL A 344 9.25 -7.38 -0.29
CA VAL A 344 10.18 -8.22 -1.04
C VAL A 344 9.66 -8.30 -2.46
N PHE A 345 10.23 -7.48 -3.35
CA PHE A 345 9.92 -7.49 -4.77
C PHE A 345 10.52 -8.74 -5.40
N LEU A 346 9.75 -9.41 -6.25
CA LEU A 346 10.10 -10.64 -6.91
C LEU A 346 9.99 -10.48 -8.42
N ARG A 347 10.93 -11.08 -9.14
CA ARG A 347 10.92 -11.19 -10.60
C ARG A 347 11.27 -12.61 -11.04
N VAL A 348 10.45 -13.18 -11.91
CA VAL A 348 10.70 -14.47 -12.57
C VAL A 348 11.11 -14.17 -14.02
N PRO A 349 12.41 -14.24 -14.35
CA PRO A 349 12.90 -14.02 -15.71
C PRO A 349 12.51 -15.18 -16.64
N ASP A 350 13.00 -15.15 -17.88
CA ASP A 350 12.75 -16.20 -18.88
C ASP A 350 13.11 -17.61 -18.40
N ASP A 351 14.11 -17.74 -17.51
CA ASP A 351 14.35 -18.98 -16.77
C ASP A 351 13.48 -19.03 -15.50
N PRO A 352 12.39 -19.81 -15.50
CA PRO A 352 11.46 -19.87 -14.37
C PRO A 352 12.03 -20.63 -13.16
N ARG A 353 13.26 -21.17 -13.25
CA ARG A 353 13.91 -21.85 -12.13
C ARG A 353 14.51 -20.88 -11.13
N THR A 354 14.71 -19.62 -11.53
CA THR A 354 15.36 -18.62 -10.69
C THR A 354 14.36 -17.51 -10.37
N VAL A 355 14.33 -17.07 -9.12
CA VAL A 355 13.59 -15.88 -8.70
C VAL A 355 14.60 -14.82 -8.31
N HIS A 356 14.49 -13.64 -8.92
CA HIS A 356 15.24 -12.47 -8.48
C HIS A 356 14.45 -11.77 -7.37
N TYR A 357 15.13 -11.32 -6.32
CA TYR A 357 14.50 -10.62 -5.20
C TYR A 357 15.16 -9.29 -4.87
N PHE A 358 14.38 -8.33 -4.39
CA PHE A 358 14.89 -7.10 -3.78
C PHE A 358 14.10 -6.78 -2.51
N LEU A 359 14.79 -6.45 -1.42
CA LEU A 359 14.17 -6.04 -0.16
C LEU A 359 14.13 -4.52 -0.06
N SER A 360 12.95 -3.96 0.18
CA SER A 360 12.76 -2.58 0.60
C SER A 360 12.02 -2.50 1.93
N VAL A 361 12.48 -1.62 2.80
CA VAL A 361 11.90 -1.34 4.11
C VAL A 361 11.68 0.17 4.20
N PRO A 362 10.50 0.70 3.80
CA PRO A 362 10.30 2.13 3.61
C PRO A 362 10.72 3.00 4.80
N LYS A 363 10.43 2.56 6.03
CA LYS A 363 10.82 3.26 7.26
C LYS A 363 12.34 3.41 7.43
N GLY A 364 13.12 2.43 6.95
CA GLY A 364 14.58 2.46 6.97
C GLY A 364 15.18 3.14 5.74
N ASP A 365 14.63 2.87 4.56
CA ASP A 365 15.15 3.33 3.27
C ASP A 365 14.93 4.84 3.07
N VAL A 366 13.78 5.37 3.50
CA VAL A 366 13.40 6.78 3.38
C VAL A 366 13.80 7.56 4.63
N GLY A 367 13.66 6.96 5.81
CA GLY A 367 13.85 7.63 7.09
C GLY A 367 12.66 8.53 7.47
N GLY A 368 12.95 9.67 8.12
CA GLY A 368 11.94 10.56 8.70
C GLY A 368 11.34 11.61 7.75
N ALA A 369 11.84 11.73 6.52
CA ALA A 369 11.35 12.63 5.48
C ALA A 369 11.80 12.12 4.11
N THR A 370 11.07 12.41 3.02
CA THR A 370 11.38 11.88 1.68
C THR A 370 12.51 12.60 0.92
N GLY A 371 13.31 13.44 1.60
CA GLY A 371 14.36 14.26 0.99
C GLY A 371 13.91 15.70 0.78
#